data_AF-A0A1C3UA68-F1
#
_entry.id   AF-A0A1C3UA68-F1
#
_cell.length_a   1.000
_cell.length_b   1.000
_cell.length_c   1.000
_cell.angle_alpha   90.00
_cell.angle_beta   90.00
_cell.angle_gamma   90.00
#
_symmetry.space_group_name_H-M   'P 1'
#
loop_
_entity.id
_entity.type
_entity.pdbx_description
1 polymer ?
#
loop_
_entity_poly.entity_id
_entity_poly.type
_entity_poly.pdbx_seq_one_letter_code
_entity_poly.pdbx_strand_id
1 'polypeptide(L)'
;MRFLLRITFWLGLVLVLLPRDKTPESEKLPQIGAADAVQAATAAVSDMTQFCKRQPAACEVGGQAATIIGQRAQDGARKIYQIINDKKEQISNDKNEKTDKNDKKAPDHTGSIAMVGEGDAASTVAPRDTLSQDDLALEWRGPAAAN
;
A
#
# COMPACT_ATOMS: atom_id res chain seq x y z
N MET A 1 0.34 -2.33 8.70
CA MET A 1 0.49 -1.70 7.37
C MET A 1 0.57 -2.67 6.17
N ARG A 2 1.18 -3.88 6.27
CA ARG A 2 1.28 -4.82 5.13
C ARG A 2 -0.06 -5.38 4.61
N PHE A 3 -1.11 -5.31 5.44
CA PHE A 3 -2.46 -5.76 5.06
C PHE A 3 -3.06 -4.87 3.97
N LEU A 4 -2.97 -3.55 4.11
CA LEU A 4 -3.51 -2.62 3.11
C LEU A 4 -2.81 -2.77 1.77
N LEU A 5 -1.47 -2.88 1.76
CA LEU A 5 -0.72 -3.13 0.52
C LEU A 5 -1.07 -4.47 -0.12
N ARG A 6 -1.30 -5.52 0.67
CA ARG A 6 -1.78 -6.81 0.15
C ARG A 6 -3.19 -6.65 -0.41
N ILE A 7 -4.13 -6.05 0.32
CA ILE A 7 -5.51 -5.87 -0.13
C ILE A 7 -5.57 -5.03 -1.41
N THR A 8 -4.87 -3.90 -1.49
CA THR A 8 -4.89 -3.04 -2.67
C THR A 8 -4.19 -3.70 -3.86
N PHE A 9 -3.08 -4.39 -3.63
CA PHE A 9 -2.38 -5.14 -4.68
C PHE A 9 -3.21 -6.33 -5.19
N TRP A 10 -3.75 -7.16 -4.30
CA TRP A 10 -4.57 -8.32 -4.65
C TRP A 10 -5.90 -7.89 -5.29
N LEU A 11 -6.56 -6.83 -4.78
CA LEU A 11 -7.76 -6.28 -5.41
C LEU A 11 -7.44 -5.73 -6.80
N GLY A 12 -6.36 -4.95 -6.95
CA GLY A 12 -5.96 -4.42 -8.25
C GLY A 12 -5.66 -5.53 -9.26
N LEU A 13 -4.93 -6.57 -8.84
CA LEU A 13 -4.61 -7.73 -9.69
C LEU A 13 -5.86 -8.50 -10.09
N VAL A 14 -6.77 -8.76 -9.15
CA VAL A 14 -8.05 -9.43 -9.42
C VAL A 14 -8.91 -8.59 -10.37
N LEU A 15 -8.97 -7.28 -10.20
CA LEU A 15 -9.72 -6.38 -11.08
C LEU A 15 -9.20 -6.35 -12.52
N VAL A 16 -7.87 -6.52 -12.68
CA VAL A 16 -7.21 -6.61 -13.99
C VAL A 16 -7.40 -7.99 -14.62
N LEU A 17 -7.39 -9.07 -13.82
CA LEU A 17 -7.64 -10.43 -14.31
C LEU A 17 -9.12 -10.69 -14.62
N LEU A 18 -10.04 -9.97 -13.99
CA LEU A 18 -11.46 -10.10 -14.29
C LEU A 18 -11.71 -9.68 -15.75
N PRO A 19 -12.18 -10.59 -16.61
CA PRO A 19 -12.62 -10.22 -17.95
C PRO A 19 -13.73 -9.19 -17.79
N ARG A 20 -13.54 -7.97 -18.31
CA ARG A 20 -14.66 -7.03 -18.40
C ARG A 20 -15.60 -7.53 -19.48
N ASP A 21 -16.73 -8.07 -19.07
CA ASP A 21 -17.84 -8.33 -19.98
C ASP A 21 -18.26 -7.02 -20.64
N LYS A 22 -18.18 -6.99 -21.97
CA LYS A 22 -18.73 -5.91 -22.79
C LYS A 22 -20.24 -6.08 -22.79
N THR A 23 -20.91 -5.58 -21.75
CA THR A 23 -22.37 -5.44 -21.77
C THR A 23 -22.74 -4.28 -22.70
N PRO A 24 -23.91 -4.29 -23.36
CA PRO A 24 -24.37 -3.18 -24.20
C PRO A 24 -24.55 -1.85 -23.43
N GLU A 25 -24.49 -1.88 -22.09
CA GLU A 25 -24.44 -0.68 -21.23
C GLU A 25 -23.02 -0.10 -21.09
N SER A 26 -21.98 -0.86 -21.43
CA SER A 26 -20.58 -0.42 -21.45
C SER A 26 -20.29 0.57 -22.59
N GLU A 27 -21.12 0.60 -23.65
CA GLU A 27 -21.10 1.64 -24.68
C GLU A 27 -21.65 3.00 -24.21
N LYS A 28 -22.45 3.01 -23.13
CA LYS A 28 -22.99 4.24 -22.54
C LYS A 28 -22.17 4.77 -21.36
N LEU A 29 -21.29 3.96 -20.79
CA LEU A 29 -20.34 4.42 -19.78
C LEU A 29 -19.09 4.97 -20.46
N PRO A 30 -18.50 6.07 -19.95
CA PRO A 30 -17.23 6.57 -20.45
C PRO A 30 -16.20 5.43 -20.41
N GLN A 31 -15.70 5.03 -21.58
CA GLN A 31 -14.59 4.08 -21.67
C GLN A 31 -13.34 4.78 -21.16
N ILE A 32 -13.13 4.75 -19.84
CA ILE A 32 -11.94 5.35 -19.23
C ILE A 32 -10.73 4.57 -19.74
N GLY A 33 -9.97 5.19 -20.63
CA GLY A 33 -8.77 4.59 -21.20
C GLY A 33 -7.64 4.54 -20.17
N ALA A 34 -6.62 3.73 -20.44
CA ALA A 34 -5.39 3.75 -19.64
C ALA A 34 -4.77 5.16 -19.60
N ALA A 35 -4.87 5.91 -20.71
CA ALA A 35 -4.43 7.29 -20.80
C ALA A 35 -5.23 8.22 -19.86
N ASP A 36 -6.56 8.08 -19.80
CA ASP A 36 -7.41 8.88 -18.89
C ASP A 36 -7.11 8.57 -17.42
N ALA A 37 -6.86 7.30 -17.09
CA ALA A 37 -6.49 6.90 -15.74
C ALA A 37 -5.12 7.47 -15.32
N VAL A 38 -4.14 7.45 -16.23
CA VAL A 38 -2.84 8.08 -15.99
C VAL A 38 -2.99 9.59 -15.85
N GLN A 39 -3.82 10.23 -16.67
CA GLN A 39 -4.10 11.67 -16.59
C GLN A 39 -4.78 12.06 -15.28
N ALA A 40 -5.73 11.25 -14.79
CA ALA A 40 -6.38 11.46 -13.50
C ALA A 40 -5.38 11.28 -12.34
N ALA A 41 -4.52 10.27 -12.40
CA ALA A 41 -3.50 10.04 -11.40
C ALA A 41 -2.48 11.19 -11.35
N THR A 42 -2.03 11.70 -12.50
CA THR A 42 -1.10 12.84 -12.54
C THR A 42 -1.76 14.14 -12.06
N ALA A 43 -3.06 14.33 -12.32
CA ALA A 43 -3.83 15.43 -11.74
C ALA A 43 -3.87 15.36 -10.21
N ALA A 44 -4.14 14.18 -9.64
CA ALA A 44 -4.12 13.99 -8.18
C ALA A 44 -2.73 14.27 -7.58
N VAL A 45 -1.65 13.89 -8.28
CA VAL A 45 -0.29 14.23 -7.86
C VAL A 45 -0.07 15.74 -7.90
N SER A 46 -0.58 16.43 -8.92
CA SER A 46 -0.53 17.90 -9.00
C SER A 46 -1.21 18.54 -7.78
N ASP A 47 -2.38 18.05 -7.36
CA ASP A 47 -3.05 18.53 -6.15
C ASP A 47 -2.22 18.26 -4.89
N MET A 48 -1.56 17.10 -4.81
CA MET A 48 -0.65 16.78 -3.72
C MET A 48 0.52 17.77 -3.63
N THR A 49 1.07 18.21 -4.76
CA THR A 49 2.12 19.24 -4.78
C THR A 49 1.62 20.61 -4.31
N GLN A 50 0.33 20.91 -4.47
CA GLN A 50 -0.27 22.13 -3.95
C GLN A 50 -0.30 22.15 -2.42
N PHE A 51 -0.46 21.01 -1.76
CA PHE A 51 -0.32 20.90 -0.31
C PHE A 51 1.11 21.22 0.15
N CYS A 52 2.12 20.82 -0.62
CA CYS A 52 3.51 21.16 -0.32
C CYS A 52 3.79 22.67 -0.40
N LYS A 53 3.10 23.42 -1.28
CA LYS A 53 3.19 24.89 -1.31
C LYS A 53 2.54 25.55 -0.09
N ARG A 54 1.45 24.99 0.44
CA ARG A 54 0.74 25.53 1.61
C ARG A 54 1.35 25.11 2.95
N GLN A 55 1.93 23.92 3.04
CA GLN A 55 2.59 23.41 4.24
C GLN A 55 3.94 22.76 3.89
N PRO A 56 5.03 23.54 3.85
CA PRO A 56 6.34 23.03 3.43
C PRO A 56 6.92 22.00 4.41
N ALA A 57 6.63 22.12 5.71
CA ALA A 57 7.11 21.18 6.73
C ALA A 57 6.63 19.73 6.51
N ALA A 58 5.38 19.55 6.05
CA ALA A 58 4.84 18.21 5.76
C ALA A 58 5.54 17.58 4.55
N CYS A 59 5.91 18.39 3.55
CA CYS A 59 6.61 17.92 2.37
C CYS A 59 8.08 17.61 2.65
N GLU A 60 8.75 18.37 3.53
CA GLU A 60 10.13 18.11 3.95
C GLU A 60 10.24 16.76 4.69
N VAL A 61 9.42 16.57 5.73
CA VAL A 61 9.40 15.30 6.48
C VAL A 61 8.95 14.14 5.58
N GLY A 62 7.95 14.38 4.72
CA GLY A 62 7.48 13.41 3.74
C GLY A 62 8.56 13.01 2.73
N GLY A 63 9.33 13.96 2.22
CA GLY A 63 10.41 13.74 1.26
C GLY A 63 11.60 12.99 1.87
N GLN A 64 11.94 13.31 3.12
CA GLN A 64 12.96 12.58 3.88
C GLN A 64 12.53 11.13 4.11
N ALA A 65 11.29 10.90 4.53
CA ALA A 65 10.74 9.57 4.70
C ALA A 65 10.68 8.80 3.37
N ALA A 66 10.24 9.45 2.28
CA ALA A 66 10.14 8.85 0.95
C ALA A 66 11.51 8.40 0.43
N THR A 67 12.56 9.20 0.64
CA THR A 67 13.94 8.86 0.26
C THR A 67 14.44 7.61 0.98
N ILE A 68 14.25 7.52 2.30
CA ILE A 68 14.69 6.38 3.11
C ILE A 68 13.94 5.10 2.71
N ILE A 69 12.63 5.21 2.51
CA ILE A 69 11.80 4.10 2.05
C ILE A 69 12.22 3.68 0.63
N GLY A 70 12.49 4.64 -0.24
CA GLY A 70 12.91 4.43 -1.62
C GLY A 70 14.24 3.68 -1.73
N GLN A 71 15.26 4.10 -0.96
CA GLN A 71 16.54 3.39 -0.90
C GLN A 71 16.37 1.94 -0.44
N ARG A 72 15.61 1.71 0.63
CA ARG A 72 15.32 0.34 1.11
C ARG A 72 14.55 -0.49 0.10
N ALA A 73 13.63 0.13 -0.64
CA ALA A 73 12.87 -0.53 -1.70
C ALA A 73 13.77 -0.92 -2.88
N GLN A 74 14.69 -0.05 -3.28
CA GLN A 74 15.68 -0.34 -4.34
C GLN A 74 16.62 -1.48 -3.95
N ASP A 75 17.16 -1.45 -2.73
CA ASP A 75 18.01 -2.54 -2.21
C ASP A 75 17.24 -3.87 -2.11
N GLY A 76 15.97 -3.81 -1.66
CA GLY A 76 15.08 -4.96 -1.62
C GLY A 76 14.80 -5.53 -3.02
N ALA A 77 14.52 -4.67 -3.99
CA ALA A 77 14.29 -5.06 -5.38
C ALA A 77 15.55 -5.70 -5.99
N ARG A 78 16.73 -5.13 -5.73
CA ARG A 78 18.01 -5.66 -6.21
C ARG A 78 18.31 -7.04 -5.63
N LYS A 79 18.08 -7.24 -4.32
CA LYS A 79 18.23 -8.57 -3.68
C LYS A 79 17.28 -9.60 -4.28
N ILE A 80 16.01 -9.25 -4.48
CA ILE A 80 15.04 -10.18 -5.07
C ILE A 80 15.44 -10.52 -6.50
N TYR A 81 15.89 -9.55 -7.29
CA TYR A 81 16.36 -9.76 -8.65
C TYR A 81 17.57 -10.71 -8.71
N GLN A 82 18.55 -10.53 -7.83
CA GLN A 82 19.71 -11.42 -7.72
C GLN A 82 19.27 -12.85 -7.39
N ILE A 83 18.40 -13.04 -6.40
CA ILE A 83 17.91 -14.39 -6.03
C ILE A 83 17.19 -15.07 -7.21
N ILE A 84 16.40 -14.33 -7.99
CA ILE A 84 15.72 -14.88 -9.17
C ILE A 84 16.73 -15.25 -10.25
N ASN A 85 17.74 -14.41 -10.48
CA ASN A 85 18.77 -14.66 -11.48
C ASN A 85 19.68 -15.84 -11.08
N ASP A 86 20.14 -15.90 -9.83
CA ASP A 86 20.96 -16.99 -9.29
C ASP A 86 20.19 -18.33 -9.32
N LYS A 87 18.89 -18.33 -8.99
CA LYS A 87 18.03 -19.51 -9.13
C LYS A 87 17.84 -19.92 -10.58
N LYS A 88 17.73 -18.96 -11.51
CA LYS A 88 17.63 -19.26 -12.95
C LYS A 88 18.89 -19.95 -13.44
N GLU A 89 20.07 -19.53 -12.97
CA GLU A 89 21.35 -20.17 -13.28
C GLU A 89 21.44 -21.60 -12.69
N GLN A 90 20.93 -21.83 -11.48
CA GLN A 90 20.82 -23.17 -10.91
C GLN A 90 19.86 -24.09 -11.69
N ILE A 91 18.68 -23.59 -12.08
CA ILE A 91 17.71 -24.36 -12.88
C ILE A 91 18.26 -24.70 -14.27
N SER A 92 19.13 -23.87 -14.85
CA SER A 92 19.81 -24.22 -16.11
C SER A 92 20.89 -25.29 -15.96
N ASN A 93 21.51 -25.43 -14.78
CA ASN A 93 22.50 -26.49 -14.51
C ASN A 93 21.84 -27.81 -14.08
N ASP A 94 20.70 -27.77 -13.37
CA ASP A 94 19.94 -28.96 -12.94
C ASP A 94 19.15 -29.62 -14.10
N LYS A 95 18.87 -28.90 -15.20
CA LYS A 95 18.24 -29.51 -16.39
C LYS A 95 19.14 -30.53 -17.13
N ASN A 96 20.40 -30.71 -16.71
CA ASN A 96 21.24 -31.79 -17.21
C ASN A 96 21.25 -33.03 -16.30
N GLU A 97 20.54 -33.04 -15.17
CA GLU A 97 20.45 -34.21 -14.31
C GLU A 97 19.07 -34.34 -13.62
N LYS A 98 18.38 -35.46 -13.89
CA LYS A 98 17.19 -36.00 -13.19
C LYS A 98 15.80 -35.50 -13.60
N THR A 99 15.27 -36.23 -14.58
CA THR A 99 14.09 -37.08 -14.42
C THR A 99 13.83 -37.54 -12.96
N ASP A 100 12.57 -37.49 -12.54
CA ASP A 100 11.96 -38.23 -11.41
C ASP A 100 12.12 -37.67 -9.98
N LYS A 101 11.10 -36.99 -9.46
CA LYS A 101 10.22 -37.54 -8.41
C LYS A 101 9.18 -36.54 -7.90
N ASN A 102 7.96 -37.04 -7.91
CA ASN A 102 6.74 -36.50 -7.33
C ASN A 102 6.81 -36.71 -5.81
N ASP A 103 6.70 -35.67 -4.99
CA ASP A 103 6.27 -35.83 -3.60
C ASP A 103 5.63 -34.56 -3.03
N LYS A 104 4.37 -34.72 -2.65
CA LYS A 104 3.49 -33.75 -1.98
C LYS A 104 3.99 -33.51 -0.55
N LYS A 105 4.00 -32.27 -0.08
CA LYS A 105 3.97 -31.98 1.35
C LYS A 105 3.18 -30.70 1.66
N ALA A 106 2.06 -30.86 2.35
CA ALA A 106 1.29 -29.76 2.93
C ALA A 106 1.97 -29.24 4.22
N PRO A 107 1.92 -27.95 4.53
CA PRO A 107 2.28 -27.47 5.86
C PRO A 107 1.04 -27.33 6.74
N ASP A 108 0.86 -28.29 7.65
CA ASP A 108 0.03 -28.11 8.84
C ASP A 108 0.87 -27.44 9.93
N HIS A 109 0.64 -26.15 10.16
CA HIS A 109 1.09 -25.45 11.37
C HIS A 109 -0.08 -24.62 11.91
N THR A 110 -0.92 -25.28 12.73
CA THR A 110 -1.67 -24.63 13.81
C THR A 110 -0.76 -24.60 15.04
N GLY A 111 -0.71 -23.48 15.75
CA GLY A 111 0.06 -23.32 16.99
C GLY A 111 0.43 -21.85 17.18
N SER A 112 -0.46 -21.05 17.74
CA SER A 112 -0.47 -20.65 19.15
C SER A 112 0.65 -19.68 19.52
N ILE A 113 0.22 -18.45 19.76
CA ILE A 113 0.82 -17.41 20.60
C ILE A 113 1.63 -17.98 21.79
N ALA A 114 2.85 -17.46 21.96
CA ALA A 114 3.53 -17.38 23.24
C ALA A 114 4.24 -16.02 23.34
N MET A 115 3.83 -15.25 24.35
CA MET A 115 4.57 -14.13 24.97
C MET A 115 5.90 -14.71 25.53
N VAL A 116 7.04 -14.03 25.66
CA VAL A 116 7.39 -12.89 26.54
C VAL A 116 8.81 -12.43 26.13
N GLY A 117 9.10 -11.13 26.26
CA GLY A 117 10.45 -10.58 26.26
C GLY A 117 10.41 -9.13 26.74
N GLU A 118 10.40 -8.97 28.06
CA GLU A 118 10.39 -7.73 28.84
C GLU A 118 11.26 -6.61 28.27
N GLY A 119 10.69 -5.41 28.20
CA GLY A 119 11.34 -4.17 27.85
C GLY A 119 10.41 -3.02 28.19
N ASP A 120 10.38 -2.67 29.48
CA ASP A 120 9.59 -1.58 30.04
C ASP A 120 9.75 -0.27 29.25
N ALA A 121 8.68 0.13 28.59
CA ALA A 121 8.39 1.53 28.33
C ALA A 121 6.86 1.68 28.34
N ALA A 122 6.37 2.32 29.40
CA ALA A 122 4.97 2.54 29.70
C ALA A 122 4.16 2.93 28.45
N SER A 123 3.25 2.05 28.04
CA SER A 123 2.14 2.41 27.18
C SER A 123 1.16 3.22 28.01
N THR A 124 1.39 4.53 28.11
CA THR A 124 0.35 5.46 28.55
C THR A 124 -0.72 5.44 27.47
N VAL A 125 -1.79 4.69 27.71
CA VAL A 125 -3.01 4.71 26.91
C VAL A 125 -3.48 6.15 26.86
N ALA A 126 -3.24 6.84 25.73
CA ALA A 126 -3.85 8.14 25.50
C ALA A 126 -5.39 7.93 25.51
N PRO A 127 -6.15 8.66 26.35
CA PRO A 127 -7.60 8.57 26.36
C PRO A 127 -8.13 8.83 24.96
N ARG A 128 -9.08 8.00 24.51
CA ARG A 128 -9.71 8.13 23.19
C ARG A 128 -10.62 9.35 23.05
N ASP A 129 -10.71 10.15 24.10
CA ASP A 129 -11.61 11.29 24.21
C ASP A 129 -10.79 12.53 24.60
N THR A 130 -10.46 13.35 23.60
CA THR A 130 -9.67 14.58 23.75
C THR A 130 -10.55 15.84 23.71
N LEU A 131 -11.88 15.68 23.64
CA LEU A 131 -12.82 16.79 23.68
C LEU A 131 -13.10 17.16 25.13
N SER A 132 -12.83 18.40 25.49
CA SER A 132 -13.23 18.95 26.78
C SER A 132 -14.73 19.27 26.79
N GLN A 133 -15.31 19.40 27.97
CA GLN A 133 -16.73 19.76 28.11
C GLN A 133 -17.03 21.16 27.54
N ASP A 134 -16.01 22.04 27.53
CA ASP A 134 -16.07 23.36 26.91
C ASP A 134 -16.10 23.28 25.37
N ASP A 135 -15.42 22.28 24.77
CA ASP A 135 -15.45 22.06 23.31
C ASP A 135 -16.84 21.62 22.83
N LEU A 136 -17.57 20.89 23.68
CA LEU A 136 -18.93 20.44 23.41
C LEU A 136 -19.97 21.56 23.56
N ALA A 137 -19.63 22.65 24.26
CA ALA A 137 -20.54 23.75 24.54
C ALA A 137 -20.55 24.85 23.45
N LEU A 138 -19.67 24.77 22.45
CA LEU A 138 -19.57 25.78 21.40
C LEU A 138 -20.80 25.73 20.47
N GLU A 139 -21.56 26.83 20.44
CA GLU A 139 -22.67 27.02 19.51
C GLU A 139 -22.13 27.25 18.09
N TRP A 140 -22.65 26.49 17.12
CA TRP A 140 -22.24 26.59 15.72
C TRP A 140 -22.62 27.95 15.12
N ARG A 141 -21.63 28.79 14.80
CA ARG A 141 -21.85 30.02 14.03
C ARG A 141 -21.70 29.76 12.54
N GLY A 142 -22.84 29.74 11.85
CA GLY A 142 -22.88 29.67 10.39
C GLY A 142 -22.32 30.92 9.70
N PRO A 143 -22.10 30.86 8.38
CA PRO A 143 -21.61 32.00 7.61
C PRO A 143 -22.55 33.20 7.73
N ALA A 144 -22.03 34.34 8.18
CA ALA A 144 -22.77 35.58 8.20
C ALA A 144 -23.05 36.03 6.76
N ALA A 145 -24.31 36.33 6.44
CA ALA A 145 -24.68 36.87 5.15
C ALA A 145 -23.93 38.20 4.93
N ALA A 146 -23.15 38.28 3.86
CA ALA A 146 -22.54 39.52 3.42
C ALA A 146 -23.67 40.43 2.86
N ASN A 147 -23.82 41.62 3.43
CA ASN A 147 -24.63 42.70 2.86
C ASN A 147 -23.86 43.43 1.76
#